data_AF-A0A0T6YNI1-F1
#
_entry.id   AF-A0A0T6YNI1-F1
#
_cell.length_a   1.000
_cell.length_b   1.000
_cell.length_c   1.000
_cell.angle_alpha   90.00
_cell.angle_beta   90.00
_cell.angle_gamma   90.00
#
_symmetry.space_group_name_H-M   'P 1'
#
loop_
_entity.id
_entity.type
_entity.pdbx_description
1 polymer ?
#
loop_
_entity_poly.entity_id
_entity_poly.type
_entity_poly.pdbx_seq_one_letter_code
_entity_poly.pdbx_strand_id
1 'polypeptide(L)'
;MGAEVTKRAESEPAEIGIVVYPRALMSAIHGLTDMFQVASMQSVEQSGVDAPQIRISHWKLQEDGSVAKSRDTHQDPSSSLVALILPPTLADLPVGERIGTLPAFVREQHQRGTTICSVCGGAYLLAESGLAAGRTITTHWSHQDLIANRYGNIRVDTDSC
;
A
#
# COMPACT_ATOMS: atom_id res chain seq x y z
N MET A 1 48.73 10.57 5.19
CA MET A 1 47.60 11.51 5.25
C MET A 1 46.42 10.81 4.61
N GLY A 2 45.73 9.98 5.40
CA GLY A 2 44.66 9.09 4.92
C GLY A 2 43.35 9.87 4.89
N ALA A 3 42.67 9.84 3.75
CA ALA A 3 41.30 10.31 3.66
C ALA A 3 40.41 9.26 4.35
N GLU A 4 39.77 9.65 5.45
CA GLU A 4 38.69 8.91 6.07
C GLU A 4 37.58 8.69 5.03
N VAL A 5 37.45 7.45 4.57
CA VAL A 5 36.28 7.02 3.82
C VAL A 5 35.11 7.09 4.80
N THR A 6 34.27 8.12 4.63
CA THR A 6 33.04 8.27 5.39
C THR A 6 32.20 7.03 5.16
N LYS A 7 32.07 6.20 6.21
CA LYS A 7 31.20 5.03 6.25
C LYS A 7 29.81 5.48 5.80
N ARG A 8 29.34 5.03 4.63
CA ARG A 8 27.93 5.23 4.22
C ARG A 8 27.09 4.64 5.34
N ALA A 9 26.16 5.42 5.87
CA ALA A 9 25.15 4.90 6.79
C ALA A 9 24.47 3.72 6.10
N GLU A 10 24.32 2.61 6.83
CA GLU A 10 23.51 1.46 6.39
C GLU A 10 22.18 2.03 5.88
N SER A 11 21.86 1.82 4.61
CA SER A 11 20.68 2.44 4.02
C SER A 11 19.44 1.81 4.64
N GLU A 12 18.69 2.60 5.41
CA GLU A 12 17.43 2.17 6.00
C GLU A 12 16.52 1.55 4.92
N PRO A 13 15.95 0.35 5.15
CA PRO A 13 15.15 -0.32 4.14
C PRO A 13 13.91 0.51 3.81
N ALA A 14 13.59 0.60 2.52
CA ALA A 14 12.36 1.26 2.07
C ALA A 14 11.16 0.38 2.44
N GLU A 15 10.21 0.92 3.22
CA GLU A 15 9.02 0.17 3.64
C GLU A 15 7.87 0.36 2.67
N ILE A 16 7.33 -0.75 2.17
CA ILE A 16 6.09 -0.82 1.42
C ILE A 16 5.04 -1.50 2.30
N GLY A 17 4.04 -0.72 2.71
CA GLY A 17 2.89 -1.22 3.44
C GLY A 17 1.85 -1.81 2.51
N ILE A 18 1.17 -2.87 2.96
CA ILE A 18 -0.01 -3.43 2.29
C ILE A 18 -1.16 -3.43 3.28
N VAL A 19 -2.30 -2.87 2.89
CA VAL A 19 -3.46 -2.78 3.77
C VAL A 19 -4.23 -4.10 3.79
N VAL A 20 -4.61 -4.57 4.97
CA VAL A 20 -5.42 -5.78 5.17
C VAL A 20 -6.76 -5.37 5.77
N TYR A 21 -7.83 -5.58 5.00
CA TYR A 21 -9.19 -5.24 5.37
C TYR A 21 -10.14 -6.42 5.09
N PRO A 22 -11.36 -6.43 5.67
CA PRO A 22 -12.33 -7.49 5.40
C PRO A 22 -12.52 -7.71 3.89
N ARG A 23 -12.45 -8.97 3.44
CA ARG A 23 -12.59 -9.36 2.02
C ARG A 23 -11.49 -8.84 1.08
N ALA A 24 -10.38 -8.34 1.60
CA ALA A 24 -9.19 -8.16 0.79
C ALA A 24 -8.76 -9.51 0.19
N LEU A 25 -8.29 -9.49 -1.07
CA LEU A 25 -7.83 -10.68 -1.77
C LEU A 25 -6.48 -11.12 -1.17
N MET A 26 -6.53 -12.07 -0.23
CA MET A 26 -5.35 -12.53 0.50
C MET A 26 -4.26 -13.09 -0.41
N SER A 27 -4.62 -13.75 -1.53
CA SER A 27 -3.64 -14.22 -2.51
C SER A 27 -2.84 -13.08 -3.14
N ALA A 28 -3.46 -11.92 -3.40
CA ALA A 28 -2.75 -10.75 -3.90
C ALA A 28 -1.85 -10.15 -2.82
N ILE A 29 -2.30 -10.07 -1.56
CA ILE A 29 -1.48 -9.59 -0.43
C ILE A 29 -0.22 -10.46 -0.27
N HIS A 30 -0.39 -11.79 -0.25
CA HIS A 30 0.73 -12.73 -0.15
C HIS A 30 1.64 -12.67 -1.38
N GLY A 31 1.07 -12.72 -2.59
CA GLY A 31 1.84 -12.65 -3.83
C GLY A 31 2.66 -11.37 -3.97
N LEU A 32 2.09 -10.21 -3.61
CA LEU A 32 2.85 -8.95 -3.56
C LEU A 32 3.97 -9.01 -2.53
N THR A 33 3.71 -9.60 -1.36
CA THR A 33 4.75 -9.74 -0.34
C THR A 33 5.90 -10.59 -0.86
N ASP A 34 5.59 -11.76 -1.41
CA ASP A 34 6.60 -12.70 -1.93
C ASP A 34 7.39 -12.06 -3.06
N MET A 35 6.73 -11.34 -3.98
CA MET A 35 7.36 -10.65 -5.10
C MET A 35 8.38 -9.62 -4.63
N PHE A 36 8.02 -8.75 -3.67
CA PHE A 36 8.96 -7.74 -3.18
C PHE A 36 10.07 -8.35 -2.31
N GLN A 37 9.79 -9.43 -1.58
CA GLN A 37 10.84 -10.17 -0.85
C GLN A 37 11.86 -10.76 -1.82
N VAL A 38 11.41 -11.38 -2.92
CA VAL A 38 12.31 -11.89 -3.98
C VAL A 38 13.11 -10.76 -4.63
N ALA A 39 12.48 -9.62 -4.92
CA ALA A 39 13.19 -8.45 -5.44
C ALA A 39 14.29 -7.95 -4.48
N SER A 40 14.00 -7.93 -3.17
CA SER A 40 14.99 -7.58 -2.15
C SER A 40 16.12 -8.61 -2.08
N MET A 41 15.83 -9.91 -2.19
CA MET A 41 16.84 -10.97 -2.22
C MET A 41 17.76 -10.84 -3.43
N GLN A 42 17.20 -10.58 -4.61
CA GLN A 42 17.97 -10.38 -5.85
C GLN A 42 18.87 -9.13 -5.78
N SER A 43 18.38 -8.05 -5.16
CA SER A 43 19.17 -6.83 -4.93
C SER A 43 20.42 -7.12 -4.10
N VAL A 44 20.25 -7.87 -2.99
CA VAL A 44 21.36 -8.30 -2.12
C VAL A 44 22.32 -9.24 -2.83
N GLU A 45 21.81 -10.18 -3.63
CA GLU A 45 22.65 -11.10 -4.40
C GLU A 45 23.52 -10.36 -5.43
N GLN A 46 22.98 -9.32 -6.08
CA GLN A 46 23.68 -8.56 -7.11
C GLN A 46 24.63 -7.50 -6.55
N SER A 47 24.27 -6.86 -5.44
CA SER A 47 24.95 -5.65 -4.93
C SER A 47 25.62 -5.85 -3.57
N GLY A 48 25.48 -7.02 -2.95
CA GLY A 48 26.11 -7.36 -1.68
C GLY A 48 25.47 -6.64 -0.48
N VAL A 49 26.30 -6.35 0.53
CA VAL A 49 25.84 -5.90 1.85
C VAL A 49 25.21 -4.49 1.83
N ASP A 50 25.59 -3.66 0.86
CA ASP A 50 25.07 -2.29 0.70
C ASP A 50 23.87 -2.19 -0.25
N ALA A 51 23.30 -3.33 -0.63
CA ALA A 51 22.17 -3.38 -1.55
C ALA A 51 20.93 -2.68 -0.97
N PRO A 52 20.17 -1.92 -1.77
CA PRO A 52 18.86 -1.44 -1.36
C PRO A 52 17.96 -2.61 -0.95
N GLN A 53 17.35 -2.51 0.22
CA GLN A 53 16.44 -3.51 0.76
C GLN A 53 15.01 -3.00 0.79
N ILE A 54 14.07 -3.93 0.61
CA ILE A 54 12.63 -3.65 0.66
C ILE A 54 12.03 -4.37 1.86
N ARG A 55 11.43 -3.58 2.76
CA ARG A 55 10.64 -4.09 3.87
C ARG A 55 9.18 -4.09 3.50
N ILE A 56 8.51 -5.21 3.69
CA ILE A 56 7.05 -5.32 3.57
C ILE A 56 6.41 -5.38 4.95
N SER A 57 5.41 -4.52 5.17
CA SER A 57 4.55 -4.53 6.35
C SER A 57 3.08 -4.67 5.97
N HIS A 58 2.30 -5.34 6.82
CA HIS A 58 0.85 -5.47 6.63
C HIS A 58 0.14 -4.64 7.69
N TRP A 59 -0.74 -3.74 7.26
CA TRP A 59 -1.50 -2.84 8.12
C TRP A 59 -2.96 -3.27 8.15
N LYS A 60 -3.38 -3.86 9.27
CA LYS A 60 -4.67 -4.53 9.40
C LYS A 60 -5.64 -3.69 10.21
N LEU A 61 -6.88 -3.56 9.71
CA LEU A 61 -8.02 -3.08 10.49
C LEU A 61 -8.36 -4.11 11.57
N GLN A 62 -8.25 -3.69 12.83
CA GLN A 62 -8.55 -4.49 14.01
C GLN A 62 -10.04 -4.44 14.36
N GLU A 63 -10.47 -5.36 15.22
CA GLU A 63 -11.87 -5.43 15.69
C GLU A 63 -12.29 -4.19 16.51
N ASP A 64 -11.34 -3.56 17.21
CA ASP A 64 -11.56 -2.31 17.95
C ASP A 64 -11.63 -1.07 17.03
N GLY A 65 -11.49 -1.28 15.71
CA GLY A 65 -11.53 -0.24 14.70
C GLY A 65 -10.21 0.50 14.50
N SER A 66 -9.15 0.16 15.24
CA SER A 66 -7.80 0.70 15.00
C SER A 66 -7.13 0.05 13.78
N VAL A 67 -6.12 0.71 13.23
CA VAL A 67 -5.25 0.11 12.19
C VAL A 67 -3.89 -0.13 12.82
N ALA A 68 -3.45 -1.38 12.83
CA ALA A 68 -2.20 -1.78 13.42
C ALA A 68 -1.40 -2.69 12.49
N LYS A 69 -0.08 -2.62 12.60
CA LYS A 69 0.82 -3.50 11.86
C LYS A 69 0.64 -4.95 12.35
N SER A 70 0.20 -5.84 11.47
CA SER A 70 -0.06 -7.26 11.80
C SER A 70 1.02 -8.22 11.30
N ARG A 71 1.84 -7.78 10.34
CA ARG A 71 2.99 -8.53 9.84
C ARG A 71 4.10 -7.56 9.46
N ASP A 72 5.32 -8.01 9.66
CA ASP A 72 6.51 -7.33 9.19
C ASP A 72 7.53 -8.38 8.71
N THR A 73 8.23 -8.05 7.64
CA THR A 73 9.33 -8.87 7.11
C THR A 73 10.67 -8.53 7.75
N HIS A 74 10.76 -7.39 8.44
CA HIS A 74 11.96 -6.93 9.15
C HIS A 74 11.66 -6.73 10.64
N GLN A 75 12.64 -7.05 11.49
CA GLN A 75 12.51 -6.93 12.95
C GLN A 75 12.89 -5.53 13.47
N ASP A 76 13.68 -4.78 12.70
CA ASP A 76 14.10 -3.42 13.05
C ASP A 76 12.89 -2.46 13.05
N PRO A 77 12.67 -1.64 14.08
CA PRO A 77 11.56 -0.69 14.11
C PRO A 77 11.73 0.52 13.17
N SER A 78 12.94 0.82 12.66
CA SER A 78 13.21 1.97 11.80
C SER A 78 13.01 1.62 10.31
N SER A 79 12.00 2.24 9.71
CA SER A 79 11.89 2.40 8.25
C SER A 79 10.99 3.56 7.90
N SER A 80 11.25 4.17 6.74
CA SER A 80 10.30 5.11 6.13
C SER A 80 9.27 4.35 5.30
N LEU A 81 7.99 4.52 5.64
CA LEU A 81 6.87 4.01 4.84
C LEU A 81 6.75 4.82 3.54
N VAL A 82 7.42 4.37 2.49
CA VAL A 82 7.52 5.08 1.21
C VAL A 82 6.27 4.89 0.35
N ALA A 83 5.62 3.73 0.47
CA ALA A 83 4.41 3.41 -0.27
C ALA A 83 3.42 2.60 0.57
N LEU A 84 2.13 2.79 0.32
CA LEU A 84 1.04 2.01 0.89
C LEU A 84 0.12 1.51 -0.23
N ILE A 85 0.05 0.19 -0.36
CA ILE A 85 -0.75 -0.50 -1.38
C ILE A 85 -2.12 -0.85 -0.81
N LEU A 86 -3.17 -0.44 -1.53
CA LEU A 86 -4.55 -0.83 -1.30
C LEU A 86 -4.87 -2.02 -2.24
N PRO A 87 -4.87 -3.27 -1.74
CA PRO A 87 -4.95 -4.46 -2.59
C PRO A 87 -6.36 -4.65 -3.19
N PRO A 88 -6.50 -5.59 -4.16
CA PRO A 88 -7.80 -6.02 -4.67
C PRO A 88 -8.71 -6.56 -3.57
N THR A 89 -10.02 -6.58 -3.82
CA THR A 89 -11.01 -7.28 -3.00
C THR A 89 -11.60 -8.46 -3.78
N LEU A 90 -12.03 -9.51 -3.06
CA LEU A 90 -12.62 -10.73 -3.63
C LEU A 90 -14.01 -10.51 -4.25
N ALA A 91 -14.73 -9.49 -3.82
CA ALA A 91 -16.05 -9.13 -4.32
C ALA A 91 -16.32 -7.67 -3.96
N ASP A 92 -17.35 -7.05 -4.55
CA ASP A 92 -17.68 -5.64 -4.28
C ASP A 92 -17.67 -5.35 -2.78
N LEU A 93 -16.83 -4.40 -2.36
CA LEU A 93 -16.90 -3.87 -1.01
C LEU A 93 -18.28 -3.23 -0.87
N PRO A 94 -19.18 -3.78 -0.04
CA PRO A 94 -20.49 -3.19 0.15
C PRO A 94 -20.29 -1.78 0.63
N VAL A 95 -20.95 -0.86 -0.05
CA VAL A 95 -21.18 0.50 0.44
C VAL A 95 -21.70 0.40 1.88
N GLY A 96 -20.89 0.80 2.85
CA GLY A 96 -21.24 0.72 4.28
C GLY A 96 -20.74 -0.51 5.05
N GLU A 97 -20.01 -1.45 4.44
CA GLU A 97 -19.14 -2.34 5.24
C GLU A 97 -18.12 -1.45 5.96
N ARG A 98 -18.01 -1.64 7.28
CA ARG A 98 -17.16 -0.82 8.16
C ARG A 98 -15.68 -1.06 7.84
N ILE A 99 -15.16 -0.38 6.83
CA ILE A 99 -13.73 -0.12 6.67
C ILE A 99 -13.21 0.83 7.77
N GLY A 100 -14.07 1.27 8.69
CA GLY A 100 -13.70 1.84 9.98
C GLY A 100 -12.81 3.07 9.83
N THR A 101 -11.70 3.08 10.56
CA THR A 101 -10.71 4.17 10.53
C THR A 101 -9.73 4.06 9.36
N LEU A 102 -9.85 3.04 8.51
CA LEU A 102 -8.89 2.75 7.43
C LEU A 102 -8.78 3.88 6.40
N PRO A 103 -9.87 4.52 5.93
CA PRO A 103 -9.75 5.68 5.05
C PRO A 103 -8.99 6.84 5.70
N ALA A 104 -9.21 7.06 7.00
CA ALA A 104 -8.52 8.12 7.75
C ALA A 104 -7.03 7.79 7.90
N PHE A 105 -6.69 6.53 8.20
CA PHE A 105 -5.30 6.04 8.23
C PHE A 105 -4.60 6.24 6.87
N VAL A 106 -5.24 5.84 5.77
CA VAL A 106 -4.68 6.02 4.41
C VAL A 106 -4.41 7.50 4.12
N ARG A 107 -5.36 8.38 4.46
CA ARG A 107 -5.20 9.82 4.30
C ARG A 107 -4.06 10.38 5.18
N GLU A 108 -3.92 9.89 6.40
CA GLU A 108 -2.84 10.30 7.31
C GLU A 108 -1.46 9.88 6.76
N GLN A 109 -1.32 8.66 6.25
CA GLN A 109 -0.05 8.21 5.63
C GLN A 109 0.30 9.07 4.40
N HIS A 110 -0.68 9.41 3.57
CA HIS A 110 -0.46 10.33 2.45
C HIS A 110 0.02 11.71 2.93
N GLN A 111 -0.57 12.25 4.00
CA GLN A 111 -0.14 13.53 4.60
C GLN A 111 1.29 13.48 5.14
N ARG A 112 1.77 12.30 5.55
CA ARG A 112 3.15 12.04 5.98
C ARG A 112 4.13 11.86 4.81
N GLY A 113 3.67 11.93 3.56
CA GLY A 113 4.48 11.79 2.36
C GLY A 113 4.55 10.38 1.77
N THR A 114 3.78 9.42 2.30
CA THR A 114 3.69 8.07 1.75
C THR A 114 2.94 8.08 0.42
N THR A 115 3.49 7.42 -0.59
CA THR A 115 2.81 7.22 -1.88
C THR A 115 1.68 6.22 -1.73
N ILE A 116 0.44 6.61 -2.06
CA ILE A 116 -0.72 5.71 -2.02
C ILE A 116 -1.01 5.17 -3.41
N CYS A 117 -1.11 3.85 -3.55
CA CYS A 117 -1.55 3.22 -4.79
C CYS A 117 -2.62 2.17 -4.51
N SER A 118 -3.55 2.00 -5.45
CA SER A 118 -4.63 1.02 -5.36
C SER A 118 -4.61 0.07 -6.55
N VAL A 119 -5.06 -1.16 -6.33
CA VAL A 119 -5.20 -2.16 -7.39
C VAL A 119 -6.64 -2.70 -7.40
N CYS A 120 -7.25 -2.77 -8.59
CA CYS A 120 -8.60 -3.32 -8.78
C CYS A 120 -9.61 -2.65 -7.81
N GLY A 121 -10.31 -3.43 -6.97
CA GLY A 121 -11.27 -2.91 -6.00
C GLY A 121 -10.67 -2.16 -4.80
N GLY A 122 -9.33 -2.12 -4.64
CA GLY A 122 -8.68 -1.20 -3.70
C GLY A 122 -8.98 0.28 -3.98
N ALA A 123 -9.44 0.58 -5.20
CA ALA A 123 -9.90 1.91 -5.60
C ALA A 123 -11.05 2.44 -4.74
N TYR A 124 -11.89 1.58 -4.14
CA TYR A 124 -12.92 2.01 -3.20
C TYR A 124 -12.34 2.66 -1.96
N LEU A 125 -11.31 2.06 -1.37
CA LEU A 125 -10.65 2.62 -0.20
C LEU A 125 -9.94 3.93 -0.54
N LEU A 126 -9.38 4.03 -1.76
CA LEU A 126 -8.82 5.28 -2.26
C LEU A 126 -9.90 6.37 -2.39
N ALA A 127 -11.09 6.02 -2.92
CA ALA A 127 -12.22 6.94 -3.03
C ALA A 127 -12.76 7.38 -1.66
N GLU A 128 -12.99 6.44 -0.74
CA GLU A 128 -13.46 6.71 0.64
C GLU A 128 -12.46 7.58 1.43
N SER A 129 -11.15 7.48 1.15
CA SER A 129 -10.14 8.35 1.78
C SER A 129 -10.21 9.82 1.33
N GLY A 130 -10.93 10.09 0.23
CA GLY A 130 -11.01 11.40 -0.42
C GLY A 130 -9.80 11.75 -1.28
N LEU A 131 -8.75 10.93 -1.31
CA LEU A 131 -7.51 11.21 -2.07
C LEU A 131 -7.69 11.14 -3.59
N ALA A 132 -8.77 10.52 -4.07
CA ALA A 132 -9.13 10.46 -5.48
C ALA A 132 -10.04 11.62 -5.94
N ALA A 133 -10.51 12.47 -5.03
CA ALA A 133 -11.38 13.60 -5.36
C ALA A 133 -10.75 14.51 -6.42
N GLY A 134 -11.46 14.77 -7.51
CA GLY A 134 -11.00 15.59 -8.63
C GLY A 134 -9.93 14.93 -9.51
N ARG A 135 -9.66 13.64 -9.34
CA ARG A 135 -8.65 12.89 -10.09
C ARG A 135 -9.30 11.85 -11.01
N THR A 136 -8.53 11.43 -12.01
CA THR A 136 -8.87 10.27 -12.84
C THR A 136 -8.21 9.04 -12.23
N ILE A 137 -8.97 7.96 -12.07
CA ILE A 137 -8.49 6.66 -11.59
C ILE A 137 -8.93 5.56 -12.56
N THR A 138 -8.15 4.48 -12.61
CA THR A 138 -8.55 3.22 -13.23
C THR A 138 -9.00 2.25 -12.14
N THR A 139 -9.93 1.36 -12.47
CA THR A 139 -10.34 0.24 -11.61
C THR A 139 -10.83 -0.91 -12.49
N HIS A 140 -11.22 -2.03 -11.88
CA HIS A 140 -11.86 -3.11 -12.62
C HIS A 140 -13.22 -2.63 -13.16
N TRP A 141 -13.57 -3.01 -14.40
CA TRP A 141 -14.78 -2.54 -15.09
C TRP A 141 -16.06 -2.71 -14.26
N SER A 142 -16.16 -3.78 -13.46
CA SER A 142 -17.33 -4.03 -12.61
C SER A 142 -17.52 -3.00 -11.49
N HIS A 143 -16.50 -2.21 -11.16
CA HIS A 143 -16.54 -1.21 -10.09
C HIS A 143 -16.74 0.22 -10.61
N GLN A 144 -16.66 0.42 -11.93
CA GLN A 144 -16.72 1.76 -12.54
C GLN A 144 -17.99 2.50 -12.16
N ASP A 145 -19.15 1.90 -12.44
CA ASP A 145 -20.45 2.55 -12.21
C ASP A 145 -20.67 2.82 -10.72
N LEU A 146 -20.22 1.91 -9.85
CA LEU A 146 -20.42 2.05 -8.41
C LEU A 146 -19.58 3.19 -7.83
N ILE A 147 -18.32 3.33 -8.25
CA ILE A 147 -17.47 4.47 -7.85
C ILE A 147 -18.02 5.77 -8.45
N ALA A 148 -18.33 5.81 -9.75
CA ALA A 148 -18.79 7.02 -10.42
C ALA A 148 -20.12 7.55 -9.83
N ASN A 149 -21.08 6.65 -9.55
CA ASN A 149 -22.37 7.04 -8.97
C ASN A 149 -22.26 7.53 -7.52
N ARG A 150 -21.30 6.98 -6.74
CA ARG A 150 -21.16 7.31 -5.32
C ARG A 150 -20.25 8.52 -5.06
N TYR A 151 -19.23 8.70 -5.90
CA TYR A 151 -18.25 9.76 -5.79
C TYR A 151 -18.30 10.63 -7.05
N GLY A 152 -19.30 11.51 -7.12
CA GLY A 152 -19.55 12.35 -8.31
C GLY A 152 -18.42 13.32 -8.70
N ASN A 153 -17.35 13.40 -7.91
CA ASN A 153 -16.14 14.18 -8.18
C ASN A 153 -14.93 13.31 -8.59
N ILE A 154 -15.10 11.99 -8.77
CA ILE A 154 -14.05 11.08 -9.24
C ILE A 154 -14.36 10.69 -10.68
N ARG A 155 -13.37 10.85 -11.57
CA ARG A 155 -13.47 10.33 -12.94
C ARG A 155 -12.89 8.92 -12.96
N VAL A 156 -13.68 7.96 -13.42
CA VAL A 156 -13.21 6.59 -13.65
C VAL A 156 -12.97 6.39 -15.15
N ASP A 157 -11.79 5.91 -15.50
CA ASP A 157 -11.39 5.58 -16.86
C ASP A 157 -10.94 4.12 -16.88
N THR A 158 -11.67 3.24 -17.54
CA THR A 158 -11.39 1.80 -17.61
C THR A 158 -10.76 1.37 -18.93
N ASP A 159 -10.73 2.27 -19.92
CA ASP A 159 -10.12 2.04 -21.24
C ASP A 159 -8.60 2.26 -21.23
N SER A 160 -8.09 2.84 -20.14
CA SER A 160 -6.67 3.17 -19.96
C SER A 160 -5.85 2.06 -19.27
N CYS A 161 -6.39 0.84 -19.15
CA CYS A 161 -5.83 -0.25 -18.35
C CYS A 161 -5.04 -1.29 -19.17
#